data_AF-A0A7Y4WQR3-F1
#
_entry.id   AF-A0A7Y4WQR3-F1
#
_cell.length_a   1.000
_cell.length_b   1.000
_cell.length_c   1.000
_cell.angle_alpha   90.00
_cell.angle_beta   90.00
_cell.angle_gamma   90.00
#
_symmetry.space_group_name_H-M   'P 1'
#
loop_
_entity.id
_entity.type
_entity.pdbx_description
1 polymer ?
#
loop_
_entity_poly.entity_id
_entity_poly.type
_entity_poly.pdbx_seq_one_letter_code
_entity_poly.pdbx_strand_id
1 'polypeptide(L)' 'MSDFSSRASLATPLHARTAELCATNHWTVDEGFTVPAVYSSLREEQEALVTRVGMSDLSARRVGSSRGRTRARI' A
#
# COMPACT_ATOMS: atom_id res chain seq x y z
N MET A 1 17.18 -16.90 -19.41
CA MET A 1 16.21 -16.74 -18.31
C MET A 1 16.27 -15.29 -17.89
N SER A 2 15.11 -14.65 -17.82
CA SER A 2 14.89 -13.22 -18.01
C SER A 2 15.52 -12.35 -16.91
N ASP A 3 16.43 -11.46 -17.30
CA ASP A 3 16.81 -10.27 -16.55
C ASP A 3 15.62 -9.30 -16.47
N PHE A 4 14.62 -9.63 -15.67
CA PHE A 4 13.72 -8.60 -15.13
C PHE A 4 14.51 -7.88 -14.04
N SER A 5 15.37 -6.97 -14.50
CA SER A 5 15.98 -5.91 -13.71
C SER A 5 14.99 -5.46 -12.64
N SER A 6 15.40 -5.63 -11.38
CA SER A 6 14.76 -5.10 -10.19
C SER A 6 14.31 -3.66 -10.48
N ARG A 7 13.06 -3.47 -10.88
CA ARG A 7 12.48 -2.13 -10.92
C ARG A 7 12.39 -1.74 -9.47
N ALA A 8 13.25 -0.82 -9.05
CA ALA A 8 13.23 -0.27 -7.70
C ALA A 8 11.78 0.08 -7.34
N SER A 9 11.26 -0.55 -6.29
CA SER A 9 9.90 -0.33 -5.84
C SER A 9 9.78 1.11 -5.32
N LEU A 10 8.69 1.77 -5.68
CA LEU A 10 8.46 3.17 -5.33
C LEU A 10 8.08 3.29 -3.85
N ALA A 11 8.51 4.35 -3.17
CA ALA A 11 8.02 4.65 -1.84
C ALA A 11 6.63 5.28 -1.91
N THR A 12 5.72 4.90 -1.01
CA THR A 12 4.48 5.68 -0.80
C THR A 12 4.81 7.00 -0.08
N PRO A 13 3.94 8.03 -0.14
CA PRO A 13 4.14 9.26 0.62
C PRO A 13 4.27 9.06 2.13
N LEU A 14 3.71 7.97 2.66
CA LEU A 14 3.77 7.63 4.08
C LEU A 14 4.95 6.70 4.43
N HIS A 15 5.74 6.26 3.46
CA HIS A 15 6.77 5.25 3.66
C HIS A 15 7.75 5.58 4.77
N ALA A 16 8.29 6.81 4.81
CA ALA A 16 9.26 7.22 5.83
C ALA A 16 8.67 7.14 7.25
N ARG A 17 7.46 7.68 7.44
CA ARG A 17 6.78 7.64 8.73
C ARG A 17 6.39 6.22 9.13
N THR A 18 5.96 5.42 8.16
CA THR A 18 5.66 4.01 8.38
C THR A 18 6.93 3.26 8.77
N ALA A 19 8.08 3.54 8.17
CA ALA A 19 9.34 2.88 8.49
C ALA A 19 9.84 3.21 9.90
N GLU A 20 9.58 4.41 10.39
CA GLU A 20 9.88 4.80 11.78
C GLU A 20 9.01 4.05 12.81
N LEU A 21 7.76 3.74 12.46
CA LEU A 21 6.76 3.19 13.38
C LEU A 21 6.53 1.67 13.21
N CYS A 22 6.93 1.10 12.09
CA CYS A 22 6.73 -0.32 11.77
C CYS A 22 7.68 -1.18 12.61
N ALA A 23 7.12 -1.96 13.52
CA ALA A 23 7.90 -2.79 14.43
C ALA A 23 8.56 -3.99 13.72
N THR A 24 7.93 -4.50 12.66
CA THR A 24 8.43 -5.70 11.96
C THR A 24 9.52 -5.41 10.94
N ASN A 25 9.53 -4.20 10.37
CA ASN A 25 10.29 -3.91 9.16
C ASN A 25 10.06 -4.92 8.01
N HIS A 26 8.89 -5.57 7.98
CA HIS A 26 8.51 -6.50 6.91
C HIS A 26 7.79 -5.72 5.80
N TRP A 27 8.41 -5.69 4.63
CA TRP A 27 7.93 -4.94 3.47
C TRP A 27 7.54 -5.86 2.33
N THR A 28 6.53 -5.46 1.57
CA THR A 28 6.07 -6.11 0.35
C THR A 28 5.87 -5.07 -0.75
N VAL A 29 5.65 -5.52 -1.98
CA VAL A 29 5.36 -4.66 -3.13
C VAL A 29 3.89 -4.81 -3.51
N ASP A 30 3.17 -3.69 -3.52
CA ASP A 30 1.78 -3.61 -4.02
C ASP A 30 1.68 -2.50 -5.06
N GLU A 31 1.14 -2.80 -6.25
CA GLU A 31 1.03 -1.86 -7.39
C GLU A 31 2.34 -1.12 -7.75
N GLY A 32 3.49 -1.74 -7.47
CA GLY A 32 4.83 -1.17 -7.70
C GLY A 32 5.35 -0.29 -6.56
N PHE A 33 4.65 -0.20 -5.43
CA PHE A 33 5.04 0.54 -4.24
C PHE A 33 5.48 -0.39 -3.10
N THR A 34 6.51 0.01 -2.36
CA THR A 34 6.94 -0.62 -1.11
C THR A 34 5.99 -0.25 0.02
N VAL A 35 5.25 -1.24 0.51
CA VAL A 35 4.27 -1.10 1.60
C VAL A 35 4.55 -2.11 2.72
N PRO A 36 4.18 -1.82 3.97
CA PRO A 36 4.35 -2.80 5.05
C PRO A 36 3.45 -4.00 4.82
N ALA A 37 4.00 -5.22 4.96
CA ALA A 37 3.22 -6.45 4.92
C ALA A 37 2.41 -6.64 6.22
N VAL A 38 2.99 -6.25 7.34
CA VAL A 38 2.40 -6.24 8.69
C VAL A 38 3.14 -5.16 9.48
N TYR A 39 2.44 -4.33 10.24
CA TYR A 39 2.99 -3.26 11.08
C TYR A 39 3.59 -3.78 12.39
N SER A 40 2.95 -4.78 13.04
CA SER A 40 3.45 -5.37 14.31
C SER A 40 3.40 -6.90 14.32
N SER A 41 2.22 -7.51 14.25
CA SER A 41 2.03 -8.94 14.08
C SER A 41 0.62 -9.21 13.58
N LEU A 42 0.44 -10.31 12.84
CA LEU A 42 -0.87 -10.66 12.30
C LEU A 42 -1.93 -10.78 13.41
N ARG A 43 -1.54 -11.34 14.57
CA ARG A 43 -2.42 -11.50 15.72
C ARG A 43 -2.85 -10.16 16.32
N GLU A 44 -1.89 -9.28 16.60
CA GLU A 44 -2.17 -7.98 17.23
C GLU A 44 -2.98 -7.06 16.30
N GLU A 45 -2.67 -7.06 15.01
CA GLU A 45 -3.43 -6.28 14.03
C GLU A 45 -4.85 -6.81 13.87
N GLN A 46 -5.03 -8.12 13.83
CA GLN A 46 -6.37 -8.72 13.82
C GLN A 46 -7.15 -8.38 15.09
N GLU A 47 -6.53 -8.45 16.27
CA GLU A 47 -7.15 -8.03 17.52
C GLU A 47 -7.52 -6.54 17.49
N ALA A 48 -6.63 -5.68 16.99
CA ALA A 48 -6.86 -4.24 16.88
C ALA A 48 -8.02 -3.91 15.92
N LEU A 49 -8.19 -4.65 14.82
CA LEU A 49 -9.31 -4.47 13.89
C LEU A 49 -10.67 -4.82 14.53
N VAL A 50 -10.70 -5.73 15.50
CA VAL A 50 -11.93 -6.18 16.15
C VAL A 50 -12.25 -5.33 17.40
N THR A 51 -11.22 -4.88 18.11
CA THR A 51 -11.38 -4.27 19.45
C THR A 51 -11.11 -2.77 19.49
N ARG A 52 -10.45 -2.21 18.46
CA ARG A 52 -9.96 -0.83 18.40
C ARG A 52 -10.12 -0.25 16.99
N VAL A 53 -9.37 0.80 16.69
CA VAL A 53 -9.27 1.41 15.36
C VAL A 53 -7.92 1.04 14.75
N GLY A 54 -7.94 0.55 13.51
CA GLY A 54 -6.75 0.33 12.70
C GLY A 54 -6.50 1.50 11.74
N MET A 55 -5.22 1.81 11.52
CA MET A 55 -4.79 2.70 10.43
C MET A 55 -4.00 1.90 9.42
N SER A 56 -4.21 2.16 8.13
CA SER A 56 -3.50 1.46 7.06
C SER A 56 -3.16 2.41 5.93
N ASP A 57 -1.93 2.35 5.43
CA ASP A 57 -1.52 3.04 4.21
C ASP A 57 -2.12 2.34 2.98
N LEU A 58 -3.06 3.01 2.31
CA LEU A 58 -3.70 2.53 1.09
C LEU A 58 -3.24 3.32 -0.15
N SER A 59 -2.17 4.12 -0.03
CA SER A 59 -1.70 5.03 -1.09
C SER A 59 -1.21 4.31 -2.34
N ALA A 60 -0.83 3.03 -2.23
CA ALA A 60 -0.47 2.20 -3.37
C ALA A 60 -1.66 1.93 -4.30
N ARG A 61 -2.90 2.04 -3.79
CA ARG A 61 -4.10 1.70 -4.55
C ARG A 61 -4.46 2.81 -5.53
N ARG A 62 -4.69 2.42 -6.78
CA ARG A 62 -5.18 3.34 -7.82
C ARG A 62 -6.68 3.60 -7.62
N VAL A 63 -7.06 4.86 -7.44
CA VAL A 63 -8.47 5.26 -7.54
C VAL A 63 -8.81 5.43 -9.02
N GLY A 64 -9.61 4.51 -9.56
CA GLY A 64 -10.10 4.60 -10.93
C GLY A 64 -11.00 5.82 -11.09
N SER A 65 -10.51 6.87 -11.75
CA SER A 65 -11.34 8.01 -12.14
C SER A 65 -12.05 7.67 -13.45
N SER A 66 -13.30 7.20 -13.36
CA SER A 66 -14.20 7.12 -14.51
C SER A 66 -14.77 8.50 -14.82
N ARG A 67 -13.92 9.46 -15.20
CA ARG A 67 -14.43 10.72 -15.78
C ARG A 67 -15.22 10.35 -17.03
N GLY A 68 -16.54 10.56 -16.93
CA GLY A 68 -17.54 10.12 -17.89
C GLY A 68 -17.14 10.50 -19.31
N ARG A 69 -17.25 9.52 -20.21
CA ARG A 69 -17.11 9.72 -21.64
C ARG A 69 -18.29 10.61 -22.07
N THR A 70 -18.10 11.93 -22.12
CA THR A 70 -19.11 12.85 -22.65
C THR A 70 -19.37 12.46 -24.09
N ARG A 71 -20.47 11.75 -24.35
CA ARG A 71 -20.90 11.45 -25.71
C ARG A 71 -21.29 12.78 -26.35
N ALA A 72 -20.40 13.30 -27.20
CA ALA A 72 -20.78 14.31 -28.17
C ALA A 72 -21.87 13.68 -29.05
N ARG A 73 -23.10 14.16 -28.87
CA ARG A 73 -24.22 13.88 -29.77
C ARG A 73 -23.93 14.63 -31.07
N ILE A 74 -23.75 13.88 -32.15
CA ILE A 74 -23.82 14.40 -33.53
C ILE A 74 -25.27 14.21 -33.98
#